data_AF-A0A3A9J918-F1
#
_entry.id   AF-A0A3A9J918-F1
#
_cell.length_a   1.000
_cell.length_b   1.000
_cell.length_c   1.000
_cell.angle_alpha   90.00
_cell.angle_beta   90.00
_cell.angle_gamma   90.00
#
_symmetry.space_group_name_H-M   'P 1'
#
loop_
_entity.id
_entity.type
_entity.pdbx_description
1 polymer ?
#
loop_
_entity_poly.entity_id
_entity_poly.type
_entity_poly.pdbx_seq_one_letter_code
_entity_poly.pdbx_strand_id
1 'polypeptide(L)'
;ARHAGAVVPQVPPDWASRPPPAESALLTYTPSALPGEEETPVSAPHGAADPAGSRFRRGRMIHALMQHLPEYPAGERRRVGAAFLSRPGQGLTPEEQAATLEEVLALLEHPDLADAFAPGSLAEAPIAGISGGVRLVGQVDRLSVRPDRVIVLDYKSNRPPPQALEGVQPLYLRQMAAYRALLQQIWPDRPVECWLVWTWTAHAMRLPEALLDRHSPSR
;
A
#
# COMPACT_ATOMS: atom_id res chain seq x y z
N ALA A 1 -40.85 -45.85 28.37
CA ALA A 1 -39.49 -46.26 28.76
C ALA A 1 -38.49 -45.46 27.92
N ARG A 2 -37.69 -44.58 28.53
CA ARG A 2 -36.63 -43.82 27.85
C ARG A 2 -35.31 -44.59 28.06
N HIS A 3 -34.65 -45.00 26.98
CA HIS A 3 -33.32 -45.60 27.05
C HIS A 3 -32.29 -44.52 27.42
N ALA A 4 -31.73 -44.61 28.63
CA ALA A 4 -30.56 -43.86 29.01
C ALA A 4 -29.33 -44.55 28.38
N GLY A 5 -28.85 -44.03 27.25
CA GLY A 5 -27.58 -44.45 26.66
C GLY A 5 -26.44 -44.08 27.59
N ALA A 6 -25.58 -45.05 27.92
CA ALA A 6 -24.39 -44.82 28.73
C ALA A 6 -23.43 -43.88 27.98
N VAL A 7 -23.04 -42.79 28.63
CA VAL A 7 -22.00 -41.88 28.12
C VAL A 7 -20.66 -42.58 28.32
N VAL A 8 -20.05 -43.06 27.24
CA VAL A 8 -18.69 -43.58 27.26
C VAL A 8 -17.74 -42.38 27.44
N PRO A 9 -16.86 -42.35 28.44
CA PRO A 9 -15.91 -41.26 28.61
C PRO A 9 -14.98 -41.25 27.40
N GLN A 10 -15.07 -40.20 26.59
CA GLN A 10 -14.12 -39.98 25.50
C GLN A 10 -12.80 -39.49 26.11
N VAL A 11 -11.74 -40.26 25.91
CA VAL A 11 -10.38 -39.84 26.24
C VAL A 11 -10.03 -38.70 25.29
N PRO A 12 -9.66 -37.51 25.81
CA PRO A 12 -9.27 -36.41 24.96
C PRO A 12 -8.00 -36.79 24.18
N PRO A 13 -7.88 -36.37 22.91
CA PRO A 13 -6.69 -36.65 22.11
C PRO A 13 -5.46 -36.00 22.75
N ASP A 14 -4.28 -36.58 22.53
CA ASP A 14 -3.02 -36.16 23.18
C ASP A 14 -2.67 -34.67 22.98
N TRP A 15 -3.15 -34.04 21.91
CA TRP A 15 -2.94 -32.61 21.69
C TRP A 15 -3.70 -31.72 22.70
N ALA A 16 -4.76 -32.22 23.34
CA ALA A 16 -5.59 -31.46 24.27
C ALA A 16 -4.92 -31.25 25.64
N SER A 17 -3.96 -32.09 26.01
CA SER A 17 -3.17 -31.97 27.24
C SER A 17 -1.76 -31.42 26.99
N ARG A 18 -1.37 -31.25 25.73
CA ARG A 18 -0.09 -30.63 25.36
C ARG A 18 -0.19 -29.12 25.55
N PRO A 19 0.67 -28.49 26.38
CA PRO A 19 0.72 -27.04 26.45
C PRO A 19 1.04 -26.48 25.06
N PRO A 20 0.40 -25.37 24.66
CA PRO A 20 0.71 -24.74 23.39
C PRO A 20 2.18 -24.29 23.36
N PRO A 21 2.81 -24.23 22.18
CA PRO A 21 4.12 -23.61 22.04
C PRO A 21 4.10 -22.18 22.63
N ALA A 22 5.22 -21.75 23.19
CA ALA A 22 5.35 -20.38 23.66
C ALA A 22 5.08 -19.40 22.50
N GLU A 23 4.28 -18.37 22.77
CA GLU A 23 3.99 -17.34 21.78
C GLU A 23 5.28 -16.64 21.35
N SER A 24 5.40 -16.34 20.06
CA SER A 24 6.59 -15.70 19.51
C SER A 24 6.80 -14.33 20.16
N ALA A 25 7.95 -14.15 20.80
CA ALA A 25 8.35 -12.89 21.42
C ALA A 25 8.78 -11.81 20.41
N LEU A 26 8.65 -12.08 19.10
CA LEU A 26 9.02 -11.13 18.06
C LEU A 26 8.06 -9.94 18.07
N LEU A 27 8.63 -8.75 18.27
CA LEU A 27 7.92 -7.49 18.13
C LEU A 27 7.36 -7.38 16.71
N THR A 28 6.08 -6.97 16.63
CA THR A 28 5.35 -6.84 15.38
C THR A 28 5.13 -5.37 15.07
N TYR A 29 5.55 -4.95 13.88
CA TYR A 29 5.36 -3.58 13.42
C TYR A 29 4.66 -3.55 12.08
N THR A 30 3.87 -2.50 11.87
CA THR A 30 3.55 -2.08 10.52
C THR A 30 4.75 -1.32 9.95
N PRO A 31 5.08 -1.46 8.66
CA PRO A 31 6.18 -0.71 8.06
C PRO A 31 6.04 0.81 8.14
N SER A 32 4.83 1.31 8.40
CA SER A 32 4.52 2.72 8.67
C SER A 32 4.74 3.15 10.14
N ALA A 33 5.04 2.23 11.04
CA ALA A 33 5.15 2.45 12.48
C ALA A 33 6.40 1.79 13.08
N LEU A 34 7.53 1.80 12.36
CA LEU A 34 8.78 1.25 12.89
C LEU A 34 9.26 2.10 14.09
N PRO A 35 10.07 1.54 15.00
CA PRO A 35 10.58 2.28 16.17
C PRO A 35 11.34 3.56 15.80
N GLY A 36 11.06 4.67 16.49
CA GLY A 36 11.62 6.00 16.18
C GLY A 36 10.82 6.79 15.14
N GLU A 37 9.65 6.27 14.75
CA GLU A 37 8.74 6.84 13.75
C GLU A 37 7.44 7.34 14.37
N GLU A 38 7.55 8.24 15.34
CA GLU A 38 6.46 9.20 15.48
C GLU A 38 6.50 10.05 14.21
N GLU A 39 5.47 9.97 13.36
CA GLU A 39 5.14 11.09 12.50
C GLU A 39 5.03 12.28 13.45
N THR A 40 6.10 13.07 13.59
CA THR A 40 5.98 14.33 14.31
C THR A 40 4.85 15.03 13.58
N PRO A 41 3.70 15.32 14.23
CA PRO A 41 2.62 15.98 13.55
C PRO A 41 3.05 17.43 13.41
N VAL A 42 3.94 17.70 12.44
CA VAL A 42 4.41 19.06 12.17
C VAL A 42 3.28 19.87 11.52
N SER A 43 2.20 19.21 11.06
CA SER A 43 0.95 19.87 10.65
C SER A 43 -0.21 18.88 10.59
N ALA A 44 -1.43 19.39 10.82
CA ALA A 44 -2.67 18.67 10.57
C ALA A 44 -2.73 18.11 9.11
N PRO A 45 -3.57 17.11 8.81
CA PRO A 45 -3.79 16.58 7.46
C PRO A 45 -4.15 17.65 6.40
N HIS A 46 -4.46 18.85 6.87
CA HIS A 46 -4.69 20.07 6.13
C HIS A 46 -3.62 21.07 6.58
N GLY A 47 -2.52 21.18 5.83
CA GLY A 47 -1.52 22.22 6.07
C GLY A 47 -2.06 23.60 5.69
N ALA A 48 -1.29 24.66 5.95
CA ALA A 48 -1.63 26.02 5.51
C ALA A 48 -1.92 26.14 3.99
N ALA A 49 -1.40 25.20 3.20
CA ALA A 49 -1.62 25.11 1.75
C ALA A 49 -2.98 24.53 1.33
N ASP A 50 -3.76 23.92 2.23
CA ASP A 50 -5.13 23.45 1.95
C ASP A 50 -6.07 23.62 3.16
N PRO A 51 -6.41 24.87 3.54
CA PRO A 51 -7.21 25.13 4.74
C PRO A 51 -8.61 24.49 4.70
N ALA A 52 -9.15 24.25 3.50
CA ALA A 52 -10.48 23.68 3.27
C ALA A 52 -10.48 22.14 3.11
N GLY A 53 -9.30 21.52 3.12
CA GLY A 53 -9.13 20.07 2.91
C GLY A 53 -9.57 19.56 1.54
N SER A 54 -9.70 20.44 0.54
CA SER A 54 -10.20 20.05 -0.79
C SER A 54 -9.19 19.18 -1.53
N ARG A 55 -7.90 19.47 -1.41
CA ARG A 55 -6.82 18.69 -2.02
C ARG A 55 -6.65 17.35 -1.34
N PHE A 56 -6.77 17.29 -0.01
CA PHE A 56 -6.78 16.02 0.71
C PHE A 56 -7.96 15.12 0.26
N ARG A 57 -9.18 15.66 0.21
CA ARG A 57 -10.36 14.93 -0.30
C ARG A 57 -10.15 14.42 -1.72
N ARG A 58 -9.68 15.29 -2.61
CA ARG A 58 -9.35 14.94 -4.00
C ARG A 58 -8.28 13.85 -4.06
N GLY A 59 -7.22 13.93 -3.25
CA GLY A 59 -6.16 12.93 -3.19
C GLY A 59 -6.69 11.54 -2.80
N ARG A 60 -7.70 11.47 -1.92
CA ARG A 60 -8.40 10.22 -1.58
C ARG A 60 -9.23 9.68 -2.75
N MET A 61 -9.83 10.54 -3.56
CA MET A 61 -10.56 10.12 -4.76
C MET A 61 -9.62 9.54 -5.81
N ILE A 62 -8.48 10.20 -6.04
CA ILE A 62 -7.43 9.70 -6.94
C ILE A 62 -6.92 8.35 -6.46
N HIS A 63 -6.63 8.21 -5.16
CA HIS A 63 -6.23 6.92 -4.57
C HIS A 63 -7.26 5.83 -4.87
N ALA A 64 -8.53 6.07 -4.56
CA ALA A 64 -9.60 5.09 -4.79
C ALA A 64 -9.75 4.73 -6.28
N LEU A 65 -9.63 5.72 -7.17
CA LEU A 65 -9.66 5.46 -8.61
C LEU A 65 -8.45 4.64 -9.07
N MET A 66 -7.24 4.92 -8.58
CA MET A 66 -6.05 4.13 -8.91
C MET A 66 -6.11 2.70 -8.36
N GLN A 67 -6.79 2.50 -7.22
CA GLN A 67 -7.05 1.19 -6.66
C GLN A 67 -7.99 0.37 -7.57
N HIS A 68 -9.11 0.96 -7.99
CA HIS A 68 -10.20 0.20 -8.63
C HIS A 68 -10.24 0.26 -10.16
N LEU A 69 -9.92 1.39 -10.80
CA LEU A 69 -10.02 1.52 -12.26
C LEU A 69 -9.21 0.47 -13.03
N PRO A 70 -8.03 0.02 -12.57
CA PRO A 70 -7.30 -1.01 -13.28
C PRO A 70 -8.03 -2.35 -13.43
N GLU A 71 -9.01 -2.64 -12.57
CA GLU A 71 -9.84 -3.85 -12.64
C GLU A 71 -10.86 -3.80 -13.79
N TYR A 72 -11.12 -2.61 -14.32
CA TYR A 72 -12.00 -2.44 -15.48
C TYR A 72 -11.22 -2.52 -16.80
N PRO A 73 -11.84 -3.04 -17.88
CA PRO A 73 -11.27 -2.97 -19.23
C PRO A 73 -10.92 -1.53 -19.60
N ALA A 74 -9.80 -1.34 -20.31
CA ALA A 74 -9.27 -0.01 -20.63
C ALA A 74 -10.33 0.94 -21.25
N GLY A 75 -11.15 0.43 -22.17
CA GLY A 75 -12.23 1.20 -22.81
C GLY A 75 -13.36 1.65 -21.86
N GLU A 76 -13.48 1.06 -20.67
CA GLU A 76 -14.50 1.43 -19.69
C GLU A 76 -14.00 2.37 -18.59
N ARG A 77 -12.68 2.41 -18.35
CA ARG A 77 -12.08 3.15 -17.21
C ARG A 77 -12.51 4.61 -17.15
N ARG A 78 -12.52 5.28 -18.30
CA ARG A 78 -12.95 6.68 -18.41
C ARG A 78 -14.40 6.87 -17.98
N ARG A 79 -15.31 6.02 -18.48
CA ARG A 79 -16.74 6.07 -18.13
C ARG A 79 -16.96 5.82 -16.63
N VAL A 80 -16.29 4.80 -16.09
CA VAL A 80 -16.40 4.42 -14.67
C VAL A 80 -15.82 5.52 -13.76
N GLY A 81 -14.65 6.05 -14.11
CA GLY A 81 -14.00 7.13 -13.37
C GLY A 81 -14.82 8.41 -13.35
N ALA A 82 -15.37 8.82 -14.51
CA ALA A 82 -16.28 9.96 -14.59
C ALA A 82 -17.52 9.77 -13.68
N ALA A 83 -18.15 8.59 -13.74
CA ALA A 83 -19.31 8.28 -12.91
C ALA A 83 -19.00 8.25 -11.40
N PHE A 84 -17.78 7.91 -11.00
CA PHE A 84 -17.34 7.95 -9.60
C PHE A 84 -17.14 9.39 -9.11
N LEU A 85 -16.50 10.24 -9.93
CA LEU A 85 -16.19 11.63 -9.59
C LEU A 85 -17.43 12.53 -9.58
N SER A 86 -18.45 12.20 -10.37
CA SER A 86 -19.71 12.95 -10.42
C SER A 86 -20.68 12.61 -9.27
N ARG A 87 -20.32 11.70 -8.35
CA ARG A 87 -21.21 11.32 -7.24
C ARG A 87 -21.47 12.50 -6.31
N PRO A 88 -22.72 12.70 -5.85
CA PRO A 88 -23.02 13.70 -4.83
C PRO A 88 -22.12 13.49 -3.60
N GLY A 89 -21.62 14.60 -3.03
CA GLY A 89 -20.76 14.57 -1.85
C GLY A 89 -19.25 14.54 -2.15
N GLN A 90 -18.83 14.37 -3.41
CA GLN A 90 -17.41 14.52 -3.78
C GLN A 90 -16.95 15.98 -3.68
N GLY A 91 -17.84 16.94 -3.98
CA GLY A 91 -17.55 18.37 -3.82
C GLY A 91 -16.52 18.90 -4.82
N LEU A 92 -16.40 18.27 -6.00
CA LEU A 92 -15.62 18.75 -7.14
C LEU A 92 -16.55 19.40 -8.18
N THR A 93 -16.14 20.51 -8.77
CA THR A 93 -16.83 21.08 -9.95
C THR A 93 -16.71 20.15 -11.17
N PRO A 94 -17.56 20.26 -12.20
CA PRO A 94 -17.42 19.46 -13.42
C PRO A 94 -16.03 19.59 -14.07
N GLU A 95 -15.42 20.78 -14.02
CA GLU A 95 -14.07 21.02 -14.54
C GLU A 95 -13.01 20.28 -13.69
N GLU A 96 -13.14 20.31 -12.37
CA GLU A 96 -12.26 19.58 -11.46
C GLU A 96 -12.41 18.06 -11.61
N GLN A 97 -13.63 17.57 -11.85
CA GLN A 97 -13.88 16.14 -12.13
C GLN A 97 -13.16 15.71 -13.41
N ALA A 98 -13.31 16.47 -14.49
CA ALA A 98 -12.63 16.19 -15.77
C ALA A 98 -11.11 16.21 -15.61
N ALA A 99 -10.55 17.26 -15.00
CA ALA A 99 -9.11 17.38 -14.77
C ALA A 99 -8.56 16.24 -13.89
N THR A 100 -9.28 15.89 -12.82
CA THR A 100 -8.91 14.78 -11.93
C THR A 100 -8.95 13.43 -12.65
N LEU A 101 -9.92 13.23 -13.55
CA LEU A 101 -10.00 12.01 -14.35
C LEU A 101 -8.82 11.89 -15.32
N GLU A 102 -8.44 12.96 -16.02
CA GLU A 102 -7.28 12.94 -16.90
C GLU A 102 -5.99 12.63 -16.14
N GLU A 103 -5.79 13.24 -14.98
CA GLU A 103 -4.63 12.97 -14.12
C GLU A 103 -4.54 11.50 -13.70
N VAL A 104 -5.68 10.90 -13.31
CA VAL A 104 -5.73 9.47 -12.97
C VAL A 104 -5.40 8.61 -14.18
N LEU A 105 -6.02 8.88 -15.33
CA LEU A 105 -5.78 8.09 -16.55
C LEU A 105 -4.32 8.19 -16.99
N ALA A 106 -3.71 9.37 -16.91
CA ALA A 106 -2.30 9.58 -17.20
C ALA A 106 -1.38 8.77 -16.27
N LEU A 107 -1.70 8.66 -14.98
CA LEU A 107 -0.97 7.78 -14.05
C LEU A 107 -1.12 6.30 -14.41
N LEU A 108 -2.33 5.87 -14.79
CA LEU A 108 -2.60 4.49 -15.19
C LEU A 108 -1.92 4.10 -16.51
N GLU A 109 -1.71 5.09 -17.39
CA GLU A 109 -1.06 4.95 -18.68
C GLU A 109 0.45 5.29 -18.63
N HIS A 110 0.98 5.62 -17.45
CA HIS A 110 2.40 5.94 -17.28
C HIS A 110 3.26 4.76 -17.75
N PRO A 111 4.17 4.93 -18.73
CA PRO A 111 4.90 3.82 -19.35
C PRO A 111 5.64 2.93 -18.33
N ASP A 112 6.33 3.55 -17.37
CA ASP A 112 7.08 2.81 -16.35
C ASP A 112 6.18 2.10 -15.31
N LEU A 113 4.89 2.47 -15.24
CA LEU A 113 3.92 1.86 -14.32
C LEU A 113 2.90 0.98 -15.04
N ALA A 114 3.02 0.79 -16.35
CA ALA A 114 2.05 0.03 -17.15
C ALA A 114 1.85 -1.39 -16.58
N ASP A 115 2.93 -2.05 -16.17
CA ASP A 115 2.86 -3.37 -15.54
C ASP A 115 2.26 -3.35 -14.13
N ALA A 116 2.39 -2.24 -13.40
CA ALA A 116 1.76 -2.07 -12.10
C ALA A 116 0.23 -2.02 -12.24
N PHE A 117 -0.30 -1.53 -13.36
CA PHE A 117 -1.74 -1.41 -13.63
C PHE A 117 -2.32 -2.44 -14.61
N ALA A 118 -1.50 -3.36 -15.10
CA ALA A 118 -1.94 -4.41 -16.00
C ALA A 118 -2.62 -5.57 -15.25
N PRO A 119 -3.44 -6.40 -15.95
CA PRO A 119 -4.13 -7.52 -15.32
C PRO A 119 -3.19 -8.45 -14.53
N GLY A 120 -3.66 -8.94 -13.38
CA GLY A 120 -2.90 -9.81 -12.49
C GLY A 120 -2.07 -9.09 -11.42
N SER A 121 -1.92 -7.76 -11.49
CA SER A 121 -1.44 -6.98 -10.34
C SER A 121 -2.49 -6.95 -9.23
N LEU A 122 -2.03 -6.89 -7.99
CA LEU A 122 -2.85 -6.91 -6.78
C LEU A 122 -2.93 -5.50 -6.21
N ALA A 123 -4.14 -4.98 -6.04
CA ALA A 123 -4.37 -3.78 -5.23
C ALA A 123 -4.46 -4.19 -3.75
N GLU A 124 -4.06 -3.29 -2.85
CA GLU A 124 -4.13 -3.53 -1.39
C GLU A 124 -3.48 -4.86 -0.97
N ALA A 125 -2.34 -5.19 -1.56
CA ALA A 125 -1.71 -6.49 -1.38
C ALA A 125 -1.10 -6.60 0.03
N PRO A 126 -1.50 -7.59 0.84
CA PRO A 126 -0.90 -7.79 2.15
C PRO A 126 0.54 -8.27 2.00
N ILE A 127 1.42 -7.75 2.85
CA ILE A 127 2.82 -8.17 2.94
C ILE A 127 3.18 -8.46 4.39
N ALA A 128 3.74 -9.63 4.64
CA ALA A 128 4.17 -10.02 5.97
C ALA A 128 5.44 -10.86 5.90
N GLY A 129 6.32 -10.69 6.88
CA GLY A 129 7.51 -11.50 7.02
C GLY A 129 8.39 -11.03 8.17
N ILE A 130 9.60 -11.56 8.22
CA ILE A 130 10.58 -11.21 9.25
C ILE A 130 11.77 -10.56 8.55
N SER A 131 12.17 -9.38 9.03
CA SER A 131 13.36 -8.67 8.54
C SER A 131 14.08 -8.04 9.73
N GLY A 132 15.40 -8.20 9.82
CA GLY A 132 16.18 -7.65 10.93
C GLY A 132 15.77 -8.15 12.32
N GLY A 133 15.33 -9.41 12.42
CA GLY A 133 14.83 -9.98 13.67
C GLY A 133 13.46 -9.45 14.12
N VAL A 134 12.76 -8.71 13.26
CA VAL A 134 11.48 -8.07 13.57
C VAL A 134 10.39 -8.61 12.65
N ARG A 135 9.19 -8.89 13.20
CA ARG A 135 8.03 -9.27 12.40
C ARG A 135 7.40 -8.01 11.81
N LEU A 136 7.32 -7.94 10.49
CA LEU A 136 6.71 -6.85 9.76
C LEU A 136 5.42 -7.34 9.12
N VAL A 137 4.34 -6.59 9.29
CA VAL A 137 3.04 -6.86 8.68
C VAL A 137 2.48 -5.55 8.15
N GLY A 138 2.20 -5.48 6.86
CA GLY A 138 1.68 -4.29 6.23
C GLY A 138 0.86 -4.63 4.99
N GLN A 139 0.54 -3.57 4.26
CA GLN A 139 -0.20 -3.64 3.02
C GLN A 139 0.41 -2.60 2.07
N VAL A 140 0.61 -3.00 0.82
CA VAL A 140 1.06 -2.09 -0.23
C VAL A 140 -0.14 -1.75 -1.10
N ASP A 141 -0.21 -0.52 -1.60
CA ASP A 141 -1.37 -0.09 -2.40
C ASP A 141 -1.46 -0.83 -3.72
N ARG A 142 -0.29 -1.15 -4.30
CA ARG A 142 -0.21 -1.97 -5.53
C ARG A 142 1.03 -2.85 -5.54
N LEU A 143 0.83 -4.10 -5.95
CA LEU A 143 1.90 -5.06 -6.19
C LEU A 143 1.72 -5.71 -7.57
N SER A 144 2.75 -5.71 -8.39
CA SER A 144 2.78 -6.44 -9.66
C SER A 144 3.99 -7.35 -9.69
N VAL A 145 3.75 -8.63 -9.94
CA VAL A 145 4.77 -9.66 -9.97
C VAL A 145 4.89 -10.16 -11.41
N ARG A 146 5.99 -9.81 -12.07
CA ARG A 146 6.31 -10.23 -13.44
C ARG A 146 7.42 -11.27 -13.44
N PRO A 147 7.63 -12.01 -14.54
CA PRO A 147 8.72 -13.00 -14.60
C PRO A 147 10.10 -12.40 -14.34
N ASP A 148 10.33 -11.16 -14.76
CA ASP A 148 11.61 -10.46 -14.78
C ASP A 148 11.76 -9.39 -13.68
N ARG A 149 10.68 -8.97 -13.02
CA ARG A 149 10.70 -7.93 -11.98
C ARG A 149 9.47 -7.97 -11.07
N VAL A 150 9.57 -7.32 -9.92
CA VAL A 150 8.45 -7.02 -9.02
C VAL A 150 8.32 -5.51 -8.91
N ILE A 151 7.11 -4.97 -9.07
CA ILE A 151 6.83 -3.54 -8.91
C ILE A 151 5.93 -3.37 -7.70
N VAL A 152 6.31 -2.48 -6.78
CA VAL A 152 5.52 -2.10 -5.62
C VAL A 152 5.28 -0.59 -5.60
N LEU A 153 4.01 -0.20 -5.45
CA LEU A 153 3.60 1.19 -5.33
C LEU A 153 3.03 1.46 -3.94
N ASP A 154 3.31 2.65 -3.42
CA ASP A 154 2.65 3.22 -2.24
C ASP A 154 2.20 4.65 -2.57
N TYR A 155 0.94 4.96 -2.28
CA TYR A 155 0.25 6.18 -2.68
C TYR A 155 0.21 7.17 -1.53
N LYS A 156 0.69 8.40 -1.77
CA LYS A 156 0.74 9.47 -0.78
C LYS A 156 -0.26 10.58 -1.13
N SER A 157 -1.33 10.69 -0.34
CA SER A 157 -2.38 11.71 -0.47
C SER A 157 -2.25 12.90 0.49
N ASN A 158 -1.42 12.75 1.52
CA ASN A 158 -1.53 13.56 2.73
C ASN A 158 -0.85 14.93 2.60
N ARG A 159 0.09 15.07 1.67
CA ARG A 159 0.96 16.24 1.54
C ARG A 159 1.36 16.46 0.08
N PRO A 160 1.69 17.70 -0.31
CA PRO A 160 2.34 17.98 -1.58
C PRO A 160 3.62 17.12 -1.74
N PRO A 161 3.93 16.65 -2.96
CA PRO A 161 5.17 15.92 -3.21
C PRO A 161 6.39 16.81 -2.98
N PRO A 162 7.55 16.24 -2.63
CA PRO A 162 8.81 16.93 -2.81
C PRO A 162 9.12 17.11 -4.30
N GLN A 163 9.89 18.14 -4.65
CA GLN A 163 10.33 18.37 -6.02
C GLN A 163 11.43 17.39 -6.49
N ALA A 164 12.13 16.78 -5.54
CA ALA A 164 13.24 15.87 -5.80
C ALA A 164 13.32 14.76 -4.74
N LEU A 165 14.06 13.69 -5.02
CA LEU A 165 14.16 12.51 -4.16
C LEU A 165 14.74 12.84 -2.78
N GLU A 166 15.60 13.84 -2.69
CA GLU A 166 16.24 14.32 -1.46
C GLU A 166 15.22 14.91 -0.48
N GLY A 167 14.07 15.36 -0.99
CA GLY A 167 12.97 15.86 -0.17
C GLY A 167 12.00 14.77 0.31
N VAL A 168 12.19 13.51 -0.10
CA VAL A 168 11.35 12.40 0.37
C VAL A 168 11.66 12.15 1.85
N GLN A 169 10.62 12.15 2.67
CA GLN A 169 10.76 11.97 4.11
C GLN A 169 11.39 10.59 4.42
N PRO A 170 12.37 10.51 5.34
CA PRO A 170 13.04 9.25 5.67
C PRO A 170 12.09 8.11 6.07
N LEU A 171 10.94 8.45 6.67
CA LEU A 171 9.88 7.49 7.00
C LEU A 171 9.41 6.70 5.77
N TYR A 172 9.12 7.39 4.65
CA TYR A 172 8.66 6.72 3.43
C TYR A 172 9.77 5.88 2.80
N LEU A 173 11.04 6.31 2.90
CA LEU A 173 12.17 5.54 2.41
C LEU A 173 12.37 4.24 3.21
N ARG A 174 12.26 4.30 4.55
CA ARG A 174 12.34 3.11 5.42
C ARG A 174 11.17 2.16 5.20
N GLN A 175 9.95 2.69 5.07
CA GLN A 175 8.76 1.91 4.75
C GLN A 175 8.95 1.13 3.43
N MET A 176 9.35 1.83 2.36
CA MET A 176 9.58 1.20 1.05
C MET A 176 10.77 0.24 1.06
N ALA A 177 11.83 0.54 1.81
CA ALA A 177 12.97 -0.37 1.97
C ALA A 177 12.58 -1.65 2.72
N ALA A 178 11.72 -1.54 3.74
CA ALA A 178 11.16 -2.69 4.45
C ALA A 178 10.28 -3.56 3.54
N TYR A 179 9.40 -2.96 2.74
CA TYR A 179 8.63 -3.68 1.72
C TYR A 179 9.55 -4.39 0.72
N ARG A 180 10.56 -3.68 0.19
CA ARG A 180 11.54 -4.25 -0.73
C ARG A 180 12.26 -5.46 -0.12
N ALA A 181 12.76 -5.34 1.10
CA ALA A 181 13.47 -6.42 1.79
C ALA A 181 12.60 -7.68 1.95
N LEU A 182 11.32 -7.52 2.31
CA LEU A 182 10.38 -8.63 2.40
C LEU A 182 10.08 -9.26 1.03
N LEU A 183 9.84 -8.45 -0.01
CA LEU A 183 9.57 -8.93 -1.36
C LEU A 183 10.78 -9.67 -1.96
N GLN A 184 12.00 -9.23 -1.66
CA GLN A 184 13.23 -9.90 -2.08
C GLN A 184 13.43 -11.28 -1.43
N GLN A 185 12.86 -11.52 -0.25
CA GLN A 185 12.86 -12.86 0.35
C GLN A 185 11.93 -13.82 -0.41
N ILE A 186 10.83 -13.30 -0.98
CA ILE A 186 9.84 -14.09 -1.73
C ILE A 186 10.31 -14.32 -3.17
N TRP A 187 10.91 -13.30 -3.80
CA TRP A 187 11.40 -13.33 -5.17
C TRP A 187 12.89 -12.92 -5.24
N PRO A 188 13.83 -13.79 -4.84
CA PRO A 188 15.25 -13.45 -4.74
C PRO A 188 15.90 -13.15 -6.10
N ASP A 189 15.39 -13.77 -7.17
CA ASP A 189 15.94 -13.64 -8.52
C ASP A 189 15.30 -12.51 -9.33
N ARG A 190 14.44 -11.68 -8.70
CA ARG A 190 13.72 -10.59 -9.38
C ARG A 190 14.09 -9.24 -8.77
N PRO A 191 14.51 -8.25 -9.56
CA PRO A 191 14.62 -6.88 -9.08
C PRO A 191 13.26 -6.40 -8.57
N VAL A 192 13.28 -5.74 -7.41
CA VAL A 192 12.09 -5.14 -6.79
C VAL A 192 12.16 -3.62 -6.97
N GLU A 193 11.29 -3.10 -7.82
CA GLU A 193 11.16 -1.68 -8.12
C GLU A 193 10.11 -1.03 -7.21
N CYS A 194 10.53 -0.01 -6.48
CA CYS A 194 9.67 0.72 -5.54
C CYS A 194 9.35 2.10 -6.07
N TRP A 195 8.07 2.48 -5.98
CA TRP A 195 7.59 3.78 -6.41
C TRP A 195 6.70 4.42 -5.35
N LEU A 196 6.84 5.74 -5.20
CA LEU A 196 5.87 6.57 -4.49
C LEU A 196 4.99 7.29 -5.52
N VAL A 197 3.68 7.19 -5.37
CA VAL A 197 2.73 7.93 -6.22
C VAL A 197 2.03 9.01 -5.39
N TRP A 198 2.26 10.26 -5.74
CA TRP A 198 1.73 11.42 -5.05
C TRP A 198 0.40 11.84 -5.68
N THR A 199 -0.70 11.44 -5.05
CA THR A 199 -2.04 11.71 -5.58
C THR A 199 -2.44 13.18 -5.48
N TRP A 200 -1.68 14.01 -4.75
CA TRP A 200 -1.88 15.46 -4.71
C TRP A 200 -1.64 16.14 -6.07
N THR A 201 -0.67 15.64 -6.84
CA THR A 201 -0.19 16.26 -8.11
C THR A 201 -0.13 15.28 -9.28
N ALA A 202 -0.62 14.05 -9.09
CA ALA A 202 -0.49 12.96 -10.04
C ALA A 202 0.95 12.71 -10.52
N HIS A 203 1.88 12.69 -9.56
CA HIS A 203 3.31 12.52 -9.81
C HIS A 203 3.80 11.18 -9.27
N ALA A 204 4.54 10.43 -10.08
CA ALA A 204 5.17 9.18 -9.66
C ALA A 204 6.68 9.36 -9.53
N MET A 205 7.27 8.84 -8.44
CA MET A 205 8.70 8.88 -8.18
C MET A 205 9.24 7.47 -8.01
N ARG A 206 10.11 7.05 -8.92
CA ARG A 206 10.89 5.82 -8.74
C ARG A 206 11.92 6.03 -7.64
N LEU A 207 11.99 5.12 -6.70
CA LEU A 207 13.01 5.14 -5.65
C LEU A 207 14.23 4.31 -6.10
N PRO A 208 15.41 4.93 -6.24
CA PRO A 208 16.63 4.19 -6.60
C PRO A 208 16.98 3.12 -5.56
N GLU A 209 17.46 1.97 -6.01
CA GLU A 209 17.83 0.86 -5.12
C GLU A 209 18.89 1.27 -4.10
N ALA A 210 19.94 1.95 -4.56
CA ALA A 210 21.01 2.45 -3.70
C ALA A 210 20.54 3.46 -2.64
N LEU A 211 19.40 4.13 -2.86
CA LEU A 211 18.77 4.97 -1.85
C LEU A 211 18.09 4.09 -0.81
N LEU A 212 17.29 3.11 -1.23
CA LEU A 212 16.58 2.20 -0.33
C LEU A 212 17.51 1.32 0.49
N ASP A 213 18.65 0.90 -0.06
CA ASP A 213 19.63 0.08 0.67
C ASP A 213 20.14 0.78 1.93
N ARG A 214 20.26 2.13 1.91
CA ARG A 214 20.65 2.95 3.07
C ARG A 214 19.59 3.00 4.17
N HIS A 215 18.36 2.62 3.84
CA HIS A 215 17.20 2.64 4.72
C HIS A 215 16.65 1.25 5.02
N SER A 216 17.33 0.19 4.54
CA SER A 216 16.93 -1.19 4.83
C SER A 216 16.92 -1.45 6.34
N PRO A 217 15.94 -2.20 6.87
CA PRO A 217 16.01 -2.69 8.24
C PRO A 217 17.35 -3.40 8.44
N SER A 218 18.12 -2.98 9.45
CA SER A 218 19.40 -3.60 9.79
C SER A 218 19.23 -5.11 9.95
N ARG A 219 20.11 -5.91 9.34
CA ARG A 219 20.15 -7.37 9.56
C ARG A 219 20.53 -7.70 10.99
#